data_AF-A0A3D3TFL6-F1
#
_entry.id   AF-A0A3D3TFL6-F1
#
_cell.length_a   1.000
_cell.length_b   1.000
_cell.length_c   1.000
_cell.angle_alpha   90.00
_cell.angle_beta   90.00
_cell.angle_gamma   90.00
#
_symmetry.space_group_name_H-M   'P 1'
#
loop_
_entity.id
_entity.type
_entity.pdbx_description
1 polymer ?
#
loop_
_entity_poly.entity_id
_entity_poly.type
_entity_poly.pdbx_seq_one_letter_code
_entity_poly.pdbx_strand_id
1 'polypeptide(L)'
;METILIIAVIGIIVYLYNKKDDSSSNRSQTNNSYQPKPNNSYIHSVVQRENNAKNMMRKVFGDAILKTHNENPMSGTPLEGYPILETLNSVNDFFIGKIPTLSIQYNLSKERIRELIRDVYREIYDKVFTN
;
A
#
# COMPACT_ATOMS: atom_id res chain seq x y z
N MET A 1 21.80 18.38 -7.31
CA MET A 1 20.65 19.23 -6.94
C MET A 1 19.39 18.68 -7.61
N GLU A 2 18.86 17.53 -7.17
CA GLU A 2 17.77 16.84 -7.91
C GLU A 2 16.67 16.27 -7.00
N THR A 3 16.85 16.25 -5.68
CA THR A 3 15.89 15.66 -4.72
C THR A 3 14.67 16.54 -4.40
N ILE A 4 14.61 17.77 -4.90
CA ILE A 4 13.56 18.74 -4.55
C ILE A 4 12.32 18.61 -5.46
N LEU A 5 12.44 18.01 -6.65
CA LEU A 5 11.35 18.01 -7.62
C LEU A 5 10.19 17.06 -7.26
N ILE A 6 10.46 15.96 -6.54
CA ILE A 6 9.47 14.91 -6.28
C ILE A 6 8.47 15.32 -5.16
N ILE A 7 8.88 16.17 -4.23
CA ILE A 7 8.02 16.62 -3.12
C ILE A 7 6.92 17.57 -3.63
N ALA A 8 7.21 18.36 -4.67
CA ALA A 8 6.26 19.32 -5.24
C ALA A 8 5.04 18.65 -5.93
N VAL A 9 5.24 17.47 -6.54
CA VAL A 9 4.17 16.77 -7.26
C VAL A 9 3.13 16.18 -6.32
N ILE A 10 3.54 15.74 -5.11
CA ILE A 10 2.64 15.14 -4.11
C ILE A 10 1.75 16.22 -3.46
N GLY A 11 2.27 17.43 -3.24
CA GLY A 11 1.50 18.52 -2.63
C GLY A 11 0.31 19.01 -3.48
N ILE A 12 0.45 18.98 -4.81
CA ILE A 12 -0.59 19.46 -5.74
C ILE A 12 -1.79 18.49 -5.78
N ILE A 13 -1.55 17.18 -5.68
CA ILE A 13 -2.61 16.16 -5.67
C ILE A 13 -3.45 16.24 -4.38
N VAL A 14 -2.81 16.54 -3.24
CA VAL A 14 -3.50 16.71 -1.95
C VAL A 14 -4.37 17.97 -1.92
N TYR A 15 -3.92 19.07 -2.53
CA TYR A 15 -4.70 20.32 -2.56
C TYR A 15 -5.95 20.22 -3.44
N LEU A 16 -5.89 19.51 -4.56
CA LEU A 16 -7.03 19.36 -5.47
C LEU A 16 -8.13 18.44 -4.92
N TYR A 17 -7.81 17.54 -3.98
CA TYR A 17 -8.79 16.63 -3.39
C TYR A 17 -9.58 17.24 -2.21
N ASN A 18 -9.01 18.21 -1.50
CA ASN A 18 -9.67 18.83 -0.33
C ASN A 18 -10.67 19.95 -0.67
N LYS A 19 -10.81 20.36 -1.93
CA LYS A 19 -11.68 21.49 -2.32
C LYS A 19 -13.12 21.09 -2.69
N LYS A 20 -13.62 19.94 -2.24
CA LYS A 20 -14.96 19.46 -2.63
C LYS A 20 -16.01 19.32 -1.53
N ASP A 21 -15.71 19.72 -0.31
CA ASP A 21 -16.67 19.59 0.80
C ASP A 21 -16.99 20.94 1.44
N ASP A 22 -17.63 21.82 0.68
CA ASP A 22 -18.45 22.88 1.24
C ASP A 22 -19.85 22.74 0.64
N SER A 23 -20.75 22.05 1.35
CA SER A 23 -22.19 22.39 1.39
C SER A 23 -22.99 21.51 2.35
N SER A 24 -23.56 22.20 3.34
CA SER A 24 -24.89 22.00 3.95
C SER A 24 -25.06 21.01 5.12
N SER A 25 -25.40 21.65 6.24
CA SER A 25 -26.04 21.18 7.47
C SER A 25 -27.44 20.58 7.27
N ASN A 26 -27.84 19.61 8.11
CA ASN A 26 -29.06 19.77 8.91
C ASN A 26 -29.16 18.78 10.10
N ARG A 27 -29.67 19.28 11.23
CA ARG A 27 -30.01 18.52 12.45
C ARG A 27 -31.25 17.65 12.23
N SER A 28 -31.30 16.50 12.88
CA SER A 28 -32.41 16.13 13.80
C SER A 28 -32.12 14.83 14.54
N GLN A 29 -32.40 14.85 15.85
CA GLN A 29 -32.40 13.72 16.76
C GLN A 29 -33.60 12.81 16.48
N THR A 30 -33.42 11.50 16.55
CA THR A 30 -34.43 10.57 17.11
C THR A 30 -33.75 9.29 17.58
N ASN A 31 -34.01 8.93 18.85
CA ASN A 31 -33.66 7.66 19.48
C ASN A 31 -34.24 6.47 18.70
N ASN A 32 -33.41 5.45 18.45
CA ASN A 32 -33.85 4.08 18.24
C ASN A 32 -32.76 3.15 18.76
N SER A 33 -33.14 2.21 19.64
CA SER A 33 -32.30 1.12 20.11
C SER A 33 -31.85 0.28 18.91
N TYR A 34 -30.68 0.60 18.36
CA TYR A 34 -30.04 -0.13 17.27
C TYR A 34 -29.18 -1.25 17.88
N GLN A 35 -29.60 -2.51 17.69
CA GLN A 35 -28.60 -3.54 17.47
C GLN A 35 -28.05 -3.31 16.06
N PRO A 36 -26.74 -3.03 15.87
CA PRO A 36 -26.21 -2.82 14.55
C PRO A 36 -26.27 -4.15 13.78
N LYS A 37 -27.17 -4.23 12.80
CA LYS A 37 -26.99 -5.18 11.69
C LYS A 37 -25.63 -4.88 11.06
N PRO A 38 -24.80 -5.89 10.74
CA PRO A 38 -23.50 -5.67 10.12
C PRO A 38 -23.71 -4.82 8.86
N ASN A 39 -23.12 -3.63 8.88
CA ASN A 39 -23.29 -2.66 7.80
C ASN A 39 -22.43 -3.13 6.62
N ASN A 40 -23.02 -3.87 5.68
CA ASN A 40 -22.34 -4.40 4.50
C ASN A 40 -21.60 -3.30 3.69
N SER A 41 -22.05 -2.05 3.76
CA SER A 41 -21.36 -0.89 3.15
C SER A 41 -20.00 -0.61 3.78
N TYR A 42 -19.87 -0.74 5.10
CA TYR A 42 -18.62 -0.55 5.82
C TYR A 42 -17.61 -1.66 5.51
N ILE A 43 -18.06 -2.92 5.50
CA ILE A 43 -17.20 -4.08 5.19
C ILE A 43 -16.67 -3.99 3.76
N HIS A 44 -17.53 -3.62 2.79
CA HIS A 44 -17.12 -3.43 1.41
C HIS A 44 -16.04 -2.34 1.28
N SER A 45 -16.17 -1.25 2.05
CA SER A 45 -15.18 -0.17 2.07
C SER A 45 -13.82 -0.59 2.63
N VAL A 46 -13.77 -1.46 3.64
CA VAL A 46 -12.51 -1.95 4.24
C VAL A 46 -11.78 -2.87 3.26
N VAL A 47 -12.49 -3.84 2.68
CA VAL A 47 -11.93 -4.78 1.70
C VAL A 47 -11.36 -4.04 0.49
N GLN A 48 -12.04 -3.00 0.02
CA GLN A 48 -11.54 -2.16 -1.07
C GLN A 48 -10.24 -1.44 -0.68
N ARG A 49 -10.15 -0.86 0.53
CA ARG A 49 -8.93 -0.20 1.02
C ARG A 49 -7.77 -1.18 1.15
N GLU A 50 -8.01 -2.38 1.64
CA GLU A 50 -7.00 -3.45 1.71
C GLU A 50 -6.51 -3.87 0.32
N ASN A 51 -7.42 -4.06 -0.64
CA ASN A 51 -7.06 -4.39 -2.01
C ASN A 51 -6.23 -3.29 -2.66
N ASN A 52 -6.59 -2.02 -2.44
CA ASN A 52 -5.80 -0.88 -2.93
C ASN A 52 -4.39 -0.84 -2.32
N ALA A 53 -4.27 -1.10 -1.02
CA ALA A 53 -2.97 -1.19 -0.34
C ALA A 53 -2.12 -2.34 -0.89
N LYS A 54 -2.70 -3.55 -1.01
CA LYS A 54 -2.02 -4.73 -1.58
C LYS A 54 -1.58 -4.49 -3.02
N ASN A 55 -2.43 -3.90 -3.86
CA ASN A 55 -2.08 -3.61 -5.26
C ASN A 55 -0.93 -2.62 -5.38
N MET A 56 -0.91 -1.58 -4.53
CA MET A 56 0.21 -0.64 -4.47
C MET A 56 1.50 -1.36 -4.04
N MET A 57 1.45 -2.14 -2.96
CA MET A 57 2.62 -2.89 -2.47
C MET A 57 3.16 -3.83 -3.54
N ARG A 58 2.28 -4.62 -4.18
CA ARG A 58 2.64 -5.53 -5.28
C ARG A 58 3.35 -4.81 -6.41
N LYS A 59 2.84 -3.63 -6.78
CA LYS A 59 3.45 -2.81 -7.83
C LYS A 59 4.87 -2.39 -7.44
N VAL A 60 5.06 -1.84 -6.24
CA VAL A 60 6.39 -1.39 -5.78
C VAL A 60 7.39 -2.54 -5.71
N PHE A 61 6.98 -3.68 -5.15
CA PHE A 61 7.82 -4.89 -5.14
C PHE A 61 8.14 -5.37 -6.56
N GLY A 62 7.14 -5.47 -7.43
CA GLY A 62 7.30 -5.93 -8.80
C GLY A 62 8.22 -5.02 -9.63
N ASP A 63 8.02 -3.70 -9.54
CA ASP A 63 8.84 -2.71 -10.22
C ASP A 63 10.31 -2.79 -9.74
N ALA A 64 10.53 -2.97 -8.45
CA ALA A 64 11.88 -3.12 -7.87
C ALA A 64 12.55 -4.43 -8.32
N ILE A 65 11.84 -5.56 -8.29
CA ILE A 65 12.36 -6.86 -8.73
C ILE A 65 12.70 -6.83 -10.22
N LEU A 66 11.80 -6.30 -11.05
CA LEU A 66 12.03 -6.19 -12.49
C LEU A 66 13.22 -5.28 -12.79
N LYS A 67 13.35 -4.17 -12.06
CA LYS A 67 14.51 -3.29 -12.17
C LYS A 67 15.80 -4.04 -11.83
N THR A 68 15.83 -4.74 -10.69
CA THR A 68 16.99 -5.53 -10.28
C THR A 68 17.32 -6.59 -11.31
N HIS A 69 16.34 -7.34 -11.82
CA HIS A 69 16.55 -8.32 -12.91
C HIS A 69 17.25 -7.69 -14.12
N ASN A 70 16.71 -6.56 -14.62
CA ASN A 70 17.22 -5.92 -15.85
C ASN A 70 18.59 -5.25 -15.67
N GLU A 71 18.89 -4.73 -14.48
CA GLU A 71 20.11 -3.96 -14.21
C GLU A 71 21.24 -4.82 -13.62
N ASN A 72 20.95 -6.06 -13.19
CA ASN A 72 21.95 -6.88 -12.54
C ASN A 72 22.85 -7.62 -13.55
N PRO A 73 24.18 -7.55 -13.40
CA PRO A 73 25.12 -8.26 -14.27
C PRO A 73 25.01 -9.80 -14.18
N MET A 74 24.35 -10.32 -13.14
CA MET A 74 24.11 -11.75 -12.92
C MET A 74 22.78 -12.24 -13.53
N SER A 75 22.07 -11.41 -14.30
CA SER A 75 20.80 -11.81 -14.89
C SER A 75 20.95 -13.01 -15.84
N GLY A 76 20.03 -13.97 -15.73
CA GLY A 76 20.08 -15.24 -16.47
C GLY A 76 21.08 -16.26 -15.93
N THR A 77 21.75 -15.98 -14.81
CA THR A 77 22.65 -16.93 -14.14
C THR A 77 21.97 -17.62 -12.95
N PRO A 78 22.46 -18.80 -12.51
CA PRO A 78 21.96 -19.43 -11.29
C PRO A 78 22.08 -18.57 -10.01
N LEU A 79 22.87 -17.50 -10.03
CA LEU A 79 23.08 -16.59 -8.90
C LEU A 79 22.14 -15.38 -8.90
N GLU A 80 21.31 -15.22 -9.93
CA GLU A 80 20.35 -14.12 -10.06
C GLU A 80 19.38 -14.01 -8.86
N GLY A 81 19.09 -15.13 -8.20
CA GLY A 81 18.21 -15.14 -7.03
C GLY A 81 18.71 -14.29 -5.85
N TYR A 82 20.03 -14.14 -5.67
CA TYR A 82 20.61 -13.38 -4.56
C TYR A 82 20.23 -11.89 -4.57
N PRO A 83 20.54 -11.11 -5.63
CA PRO A 83 20.20 -9.70 -5.69
C PRO A 83 18.69 -9.45 -5.68
N ILE A 84 17.90 -10.37 -6.26
CA ILE A 84 16.44 -10.31 -6.22
C ILE A 84 15.93 -10.47 -4.79
N LEU A 85 16.48 -11.42 -4.02
CA LEU A 85 16.11 -11.63 -2.62
C LEU A 85 16.49 -10.42 -1.75
N GLU A 86 17.67 -9.86 -1.96
CA GLU A 86 18.12 -8.64 -1.27
C GLU A 86 17.17 -7.46 -1.57
N THR A 87 16.78 -7.31 -2.84
CA THR A 87 15.79 -6.30 -3.25
C THR A 87 14.45 -6.50 -2.56
N LEU A 88 13.96 -7.74 -2.51
CA LEU A 88 12.71 -8.09 -1.84
C LEU A 88 12.77 -7.71 -0.35
N ASN A 89 13.87 -8.04 0.34
CA ASN A 89 14.07 -7.67 1.75
C ASN A 89 14.13 -6.14 1.94
N SER A 90 14.85 -5.43 1.06
CA SER A 90 14.96 -3.98 1.11
C SER A 90 13.60 -3.28 0.95
N VAL A 91 12.78 -3.74 -0.01
CA VAL A 91 11.43 -3.20 -0.21
C VAL A 91 10.51 -3.52 0.97
N ASN A 92 10.65 -4.71 1.57
CA ASN A 92 9.93 -5.05 2.80
C ASN A 92 10.28 -4.08 3.94
N ASP A 93 11.56 -3.84 4.18
CA ASP A 93 12.04 -2.92 5.22
C ASP A 93 11.54 -1.48 4.99
N PHE A 94 11.53 -1.04 3.73
CA PHE A 94 10.91 0.23 3.34
C PHE A 94 9.43 0.29 3.78
N PHE A 95 8.65 -0.74 3.52
CA PHE A 95 7.24 -0.77 3.92
C PHE A 95 7.05 -0.84 5.44
N ILE A 96 7.88 -1.60 6.15
CA ILE A 96 7.88 -1.63 7.62
C ILE A 96 8.13 -0.22 8.18
N GLY A 97 9.08 0.52 7.61
CA GLY A 97 9.34 1.92 7.95
C GLY A 97 8.19 2.88 7.64
N LYS A 98 7.25 2.50 6.76
CA LYS A 98 6.10 3.31 6.33
C LYS A 98 4.76 2.90 6.96
N ILE A 99 4.73 1.93 7.87
CA ILE A 99 3.48 1.46 8.52
C ILE A 99 2.60 2.61 9.05
N PRO A 100 3.11 3.62 9.78
CA PRO A 100 2.27 4.71 10.28
C PRO A 100 1.62 5.51 9.16
N THR A 101 2.37 5.79 8.08
CA THR A 101 1.89 6.55 6.92
C THR A 101 0.82 5.78 6.16
N LEU A 102 1.04 4.49 5.92
CA LEU A 102 0.11 3.62 5.20
C LEU A 102 -1.17 3.40 6.00
N SER A 103 -1.07 3.29 7.32
CA SER A 103 -2.22 3.18 8.22
C SER A 103 -3.16 4.39 8.07
N ILE A 104 -2.59 5.60 8.02
CA ILE A 104 -3.35 6.84 7.80
C ILE A 104 -3.89 6.89 6.37
N GLN A 105 -3.04 6.65 5.36
CA GLN A 105 -3.38 6.75 3.94
C GLN A 105 -4.55 5.82 3.54
N TYR A 106 -4.54 4.59 4.05
CA TYR A 106 -5.55 3.59 3.72
C TYR A 106 -6.65 3.46 4.78
N ASN A 107 -6.61 4.27 5.85
CA ASN A 107 -7.54 4.17 6.97
C ASN A 107 -7.70 2.72 7.47
N LEU A 108 -6.57 2.10 7.80
CA LEU A 108 -6.42 0.74 8.32
C LEU A 108 -5.57 0.78 9.59
N SER A 109 -5.74 -0.19 10.50
CA SER A 109 -4.86 -0.31 11.67
C SER A 109 -3.42 -0.62 11.25
N LYS A 110 -2.46 -0.25 12.09
CA LYS A 110 -1.03 -0.55 11.85
C LYS A 110 -0.80 -2.05 11.78
N GLU A 111 -1.49 -2.82 12.62
CA GLU A 111 -1.49 -4.27 12.64
C GLU A 111 -1.98 -4.83 11.31
N ARG A 112 -3.09 -4.30 10.78
CA ARG A 112 -3.60 -4.74 9.48
C ARG A 112 -2.61 -4.42 8.36
N ILE A 113 -1.99 -3.25 8.36
CA ILE A 113 -0.93 -2.92 7.38
C ILE A 113 0.24 -3.91 7.49
N ARG A 114 0.70 -4.28 8.69
CA ARG A 114 1.76 -5.29 8.86
C ARG A 114 1.39 -6.63 8.24
N GLU A 115 0.14 -7.08 8.43
CA GLU A 115 -0.36 -8.31 7.82
C GLU A 115 -0.37 -8.21 6.29
N LEU A 116 -0.86 -7.10 5.73
CA LEU A 116 -0.88 -6.92 4.28
C LEU A 116 0.55 -6.91 3.69
N ILE A 117 1.53 -6.30 4.37
CA ILE A 117 2.94 -6.32 3.95
C ILE A 117 3.45 -7.77 3.93
N ARG A 118 3.22 -8.53 5.01
CA ARG A 118 3.64 -9.93 5.12
C ARG A 118 3.01 -10.81 4.04
N ASP A 119 1.71 -10.63 3.79
CA ASP A 119 0.97 -11.36 2.76
C ASP A 119 1.56 -11.11 1.37
N VAL A 120 1.80 -9.83 1.03
CA VAL A 120 2.34 -9.45 -0.28
C VAL A 120 3.78 -9.91 -0.43
N TYR A 121 4.60 -9.75 0.60
CA TYR A 121 5.98 -10.25 0.60
C TYR A 121 6.01 -11.75 0.28
N ARG A 122 5.18 -12.55 0.98
CA ARG A 122 5.11 -13.99 0.75
C ARG A 122 4.59 -14.32 -0.65
N GLU A 123 3.54 -13.66 -1.10
CA GLU A 123 2.98 -13.85 -2.45
C GLU A 123 4.05 -13.64 -3.53
N ILE A 124 4.90 -12.64 -3.38
CA ILE A 124 5.94 -12.30 -4.36
C ILE A 124 7.14 -13.22 -4.23
N TYR A 125 7.57 -13.53 -3.01
CA TYR A 125 8.61 -14.53 -2.76
C TYR A 125 8.26 -15.85 -3.45
N ASP A 126 7.05 -16.36 -3.22
CA ASP A 126 6.58 -17.59 -3.84
C ASP A 126 6.59 -17.46 -5.37
N LYS A 127 6.04 -16.37 -5.93
CA LYS A 127 6.02 -16.17 -7.39
C LYS A 127 7.40 -16.15 -8.05
N VAL A 128 8.41 -15.62 -7.36
CA VAL A 128 9.75 -15.37 -7.93
C VAL A 128 10.72 -16.52 -7.70
N PHE A 129 10.58 -17.25 -6.59
CA PHE A 129 11.55 -18.30 -6.19
C PHE A 129 10.98 -19.72 -6.26
N THR A 130 9.66 -19.90 -6.43
CA THR A 130 9.07 -21.23 -6.62
C THR A 130 8.56 -21.52 -8.04
N ASN A 131 8.61 -20.52 -8.93
CA ASN A 131 8.45 -20.70 -10.38
C ASN A 131 9.81 -20.55 -11.08
#